data_AF-A0A3N7DPL2-F1
#
_entry.id   AF-A0A3N7DPL2-F1
#
_cell.length_a   1.000
_cell.length_b   1.000
_cell.length_c   1.000
_cell.angle_alpha   90.00
_cell.angle_beta   90.00
_cell.angle_gamma   90.00
#
_symmetry.space_group_name_H-M   'P 1'
#
loop_
_entity.id
_entity.type
_entity.pdbx_description
1 polymer ?
#
loop_
_entity_poly.entity_id
_entity_poly.type
_entity_poly.pdbx_seq_one_letter_code
_entity_poly.pdbx_strand_id
1 'polypeptide(L)'
;MQISPQQVLDALKNVEDPDLKKDLVTLNMIKDLQITDNQVSFTLELTTPACPMKDMLKNACTNAVKHFVSPTVEVIINVTSRVTQPTNSSSLDNIKNIILVSSGKGGVGKSTVSSNLAVVLAKDGAKVGLIDADIYGPSVPTMFDLVDAKPGAEETADGKTKILPIEKYGIKLLSLGFFADPGQPVPWRGPMASNAVKQLFNDTNWGELDYLIVDLPPGTGDIHITITQSFPISGAVVVTTPQQVALADTHKGLAMFRMPGINIPILGVIENMSYFTPEELPENKYYIFGKGGGTKLAERFDVPFLGEIPIVQSISEAGDRGKPVALNQNPLLDGIFGDIASKIAQQISINNAQMVNC
;
A
#
# COMPACT_ATOMS: atom_id res chain seq x y z
N MET A 1 -5.95 20.83 -41.46
CA MET A 1 -5.51 21.83 -40.46
C MET A 1 -4.34 21.23 -39.72
N GLN A 2 -3.25 21.97 -39.53
CA GLN A 2 -2.08 21.47 -38.83
C GLN A 2 -2.38 21.48 -37.33
N ILE A 3 -2.37 20.31 -36.68
CA ILE A 3 -2.64 20.18 -35.25
C ILE A 3 -1.47 20.78 -34.48
N SER A 4 -1.74 21.69 -33.54
CA SER A 4 -0.69 22.28 -32.70
C SER A 4 -0.58 21.61 -31.33
N PRO A 5 0.62 21.58 -30.70
CA PRO A 5 0.78 21.07 -29.33
C PRO A 5 -0.12 21.76 -28.32
N GLN A 6 -0.29 23.08 -28.46
CA GLN A 6 -1.12 23.88 -27.56
C GLN A 6 -2.60 23.48 -27.64
N GLN A 7 -3.11 23.19 -28.85
CA GLN A 7 -4.48 22.71 -29.03
C GLN A 7 -4.71 21.36 -28.34
N VAL A 8 -3.74 20.45 -28.41
CA VAL A 8 -3.82 19.16 -27.72
C VAL A 8 -3.79 19.35 -26.20
N LEU A 9 -2.89 20.18 -25.69
CA LEU A 9 -2.83 20.47 -24.25
C LEU A 9 -4.12 21.14 -23.75
N ASP A 10 -4.67 22.10 -24.49
CA ASP A 10 -5.92 22.74 -24.12
C ASP A 10 -7.12 21.79 -24.19
N ALA A 11 -7.11 20.81 -25.10
CA ALA A 11 -8.09 19.72 -25.09
C ALA A 11 -7.96 18.86 -23.83
N LEU A 12 -6.72 18.46 -23.48
CA LEU A 12 -6.43 17.60 -22.33
C LEU A 12 -6.69 18.29 -20.98
N LYS A 13 -6.70 19.62 -20.91
CA LYS A 13 -7.15 20.38 -19.71
C LYS A 13 -8.60 20.11 -19.32
N ASN A 14 -9.43 19.60 -20.24
CA ASN A 14 -10.81 19.22 -19.94
C ASN A 14 -10.93 17.83 -19.28
N VAL A 15 -9.81 17.11 -19.14
CA VAL A 15 -9.75 15.85 -18.43
C VAL A 15 -9.25 16.11 -17.02
N GLU A 16 -10.13 15.94 -16.05
CA GLU A 16 -9.79 16.08 -14.63
C GLU A 16 -9.37 14.73 -14.04
N ASP A 17 -8.32 14.76 -13.21
CA ASP A 17 -8.03 13.66 -12.31
C ASP A 17 -9.13 13.63 -11.23
N PRO A 18 -9.90 12.53 -11.15
CA PRO A 18 -11.05 12.41 -10.26
C PRO A 18 -10.66 12.41 -8.78
N ASP A 19 -9.39 12.11 -8.46
CA ASP A 19 -8.90 11.99 -7.09
C ASP A 19 -8.27 13.30 -6.64
N LEU A 20 -7.46 13.91 -7.50
CA LEU A 20 -6.76 15.16 -7.24
C LEU A 20 -7.60 16.40 -7.55
N LYS A 21 -8.75 16.24 -8.21
CA LYS A 21 -9.72 17.30 -8.58
C LYS A 21 -9.07 18.47 -9.34
N LYS A 22 -8.08 18.15 -10.18
CA LYS A 22 -7.35 19.09 -11.03
C LYS A 22 -7.12 18.47 -12.40
N ASP A 23 -6.93 19.30 -13.42
CA ASP A 23 -6.71 18.79 -14.78
C ASP A 23 -5.32 18.14 -14.95
N LEU A 24 -5.25 17.15 -15.84
CA LEU A 24 -4.03 16.36 -16.07
C LEU A 24 -2.83 17.20 -16.55
N VAL A 25 -3.07 18.35 -17.19
CA VAL A 25 -1.99 19.23 -17.67
C VAL A 25 -1.42 20.06 -16.52
N THR A 26 -2.27 20.64 -15.67
CA THR A 26 -1.85 21.36 -14.45
C THR A 26 -1.17 20.42 -13.45
N LEU A 27 -1.61 19.16 -13.38
CA LEU A 27 -0.94 18.11 -12.60
C LEU A 27 0.37 17.62 -13.23
N ASN A 28 0.75 18.14 -14.41
CA ASN A 28 1.96 17.80 -15.13
C ASN A 28 2.06 16.29 -15.44
N MET A 29 0.93 15.63 -15.66
CA MET A 29 0.82 14.19 -15.97
C MET A 29 0.97 13.89 -17.46
N ILE A 30 0.92 14.91 -18.33
CA ILE A 30 1.12 14.76 -19.77
C ILE A 30 2.59 15.02 -20.11
N LYS A 31 3.29 14.00 -20.62
CA LYS A 31 4.71 14.04 -21.01
C LYS A 31 4.89 13.67 -22.47
N ASP A 32 6.06 14.01 -23.02
CA ASP A 32 6.53 13.53 -24.33
C ASP A 32 5.51 13.71 -25.49
N LEU A 33 4.78 14.83 -25.50
CA LEU A 33 3.79 15.10 -26.54
C LEU A 33 4.47 15.26 -27.91
N GLN A 34 4.09 14.41 -28.85
CA GLN A 34 4.53 14.43 -30.25
C GLN A 34 3.31 14.43 -31.18
N ILE A 35 3.45 15.13 -32.30
CA ILE A 35 2.39 15.28 -33.30
C ILE A 35 3.01 15.04 -34.67
N THR A 36 2.45 14.09 -35.41
CA THR A 36 2.89 13.72 -36.75
C THR A 36 1.67 13.62 -37.64
N ASP A 37 1.53 14.51 -38.62
CA ASP A 37 0.42 14.60 -39.59
C ASP A 37 -0.98 14.40 -39.00
N ASN A 38 -1.45 13.16 -38.89
CA ASN A 38 -2.77 12.77 -38.39
C ASN A 38 -2.70 11.87 -37.13
N GLN A 39 -1.60 11.94 -36.38
CA GLN A 39 -1.36 11.17 -35.17
C GLN A 39 -0.87 12.08 -34.04
N VAL A 40 -1.43 11.89 -32.86
CA VAL A 40 -1.02 12.53 -31.60
C VAL A 40 -0.57 11.43 -30.66
N SER A 41 0.66 11.52 -30.19
CA SER A 41 1.20 10.59 -29.19
C SER A 41 1.72 11.33 -27.97
N PHE A 42 1.50 10.78 -26.79
CA PHE A 42 2.04 11.31 -25.53
C PHE A 42 2.08 10.22 -24.46
N THR A 43 2.82 10.51 -23.40
CA THR A 43 2.87 9.70 -22.19
C THR A 43 1.93 10.30 -21.13
N LEU A 44 1.01 9.50 -20.61
CA LEU A 44 0.22 9.78 -19.42
C LEU A 44 0.92 9.16 -18.20
N GLU A 45 1.58 9.98 -17.39
CA GLU A 45 2.32 9.58 -16.19
C GLU A 45 1.40 9.69 -14.96
N LEU A 46 0.87 8.56 -14.49
CA LEU A 46 0.01 8.47 -13.31
C LEU A 46 0.81 8.54 -12.00
N THR A 47 0.16 8.84 -10.88
CA THR A 47 0.82 8.92 -9.56
C THR A 47 1.02 7.57 -8.89
N THR A 48 0.43 6.49 -9.41
CA THR A 48 0.63 5.13 -8.90
C THR A 48 0.38 4.10 -9.99
N PRO A 49 1.16 3.00 -10.02
CA PRO A 49 0.88 1.88 -10.92
C PRO A 49 -0.45 1.18 -10.62
N ALA A 50 -0.90 1.19 -9.36
CA ALA A 50 -2.14 0.56 -8.90
C ALA A 50 -3.39 1.43 -9.17
N CYS A 51 -3.31 2.41 -10.10
CA CYS A 51 -4.41 3.32 -10.37
C CYS A 51 -5.58 2.57 -11.05
N PRO A 52 -6.78 2.52 -10.45
CA PRO A 52 -7.88 1.72 -10.96
C PRO A 52 -8.54 2.40 -12.18
N MET A 53 -8.25 3.69 -12.36
CA MET A 53 -8.86 4.55 -13.37
C MET A 53 -7.96 4.73 -14.60
N LYS A 54 -6.88 3.94 -14.71
CA LYS A 54 -5.93 3.99 -15.82
C LYS A 54 -6.61 3.98 -17.18
N ASP A 55 -7.50 3.02 -17.40
CA ASP A 55 -8.22 2.88 -18.67
C ASP A 55 -9.27 3.97 -18.85
N MET A 56 -9.94 4.40 -17.77
CA MET A 56 -10.89 5.51 -17.81
C MET A 56 -10.21 6.81 -18.22
N LEU A 57 -9.08 7.16 -17.60
CA LEU A 57 -8.31 8.37 -17.92
C LEU A 57 -7.74 8.29 -19.34
N LYS A 58 -7.21 7.13 -19.75
CA LYS A 58 -6.76 6.91 -21.12
C LYS A 58 -7.87 7.17 -22.14
N ASN A 59 -9.06 6.61 -21.90
CA ASN A 59 -10.23 6.81 -22.77
C ASN A 59 -10.72 8.26 -22.75
N ALA A 60 -10.75 8.91 -21.57
CA ALA A 60 -11.12 10.31 -21.44
C ALA A 60 -10.18 11.22 -22.24
N CYS A 61 -8.86 10.99 -22.15
CA CYS A 61 -7.86 11.67 -22.97
C CYS A 61 -8.08 11.45 -24.46
N THR A 62 -8.29 10.20 -24.90
CA THR A 62 -8.58 9.90 -26.31
C THR A 62 -9.83 10.63 -26.80
N ASN A 63 -10.90 10.64 -25.99
CA ASN A 63 -12.15 11.31 -26.33
C ASN A 63 -11.98 12.84 -26.37
N ALA A 64 -11.26 13.43 -25.42
CA ALA A 64 -10.99 14.86 -25.40
C ALA A 64 -10.22 15.30 -26.65
N VAL A 65 -9.16 14.59 -27.02
CA VAL A 65 -8.39 14.89 -28.24
C VAL A 65 -9.26 14.75 -29.49
N LYS A 66 -10.05 13.67 -29.61
CA LYS A 66 -10.94 13.49 -30.77
C LYS A 66 -12.03 14.55 -30.86
N HIS A 67 -12.57 14.99 -29.73
CA HIS A 67 -13.66 15.96 -29.69
C HIS A 67 -13.18 17.39 -29.98
N PHE A 68 -12.09 17.82 -29.34
CA PHE A 68 -11.63 19.21 -29.39
C PHE A 68 -10.58 19.48 -30.48
N VAL A 69 -9.88 18.44 -30.97
CA VAL A 69 -8.81 18.60 -31.97
C VAL A 69 -9.25 18.11 -33.34
N SER A 70 -9.55 16.82 -33.48
CA SER A 70 -10.03 16.23 -34.74
C SER A 70 -10.61 14.82 -34.53
N PRO A 71 -11.81 14.51 -35.06
CA PRO A 71 -12.40 13.17 -34.91
C PRO A 71 -11.60 12.05 -35.57
N THR A 72 -10.80 12.38 -36.59
CA THR A 72 -10.06 11.42 -37.42
C THR A 72 -8.61 11.22 -36.97
N VAL A 73 -8.17 11.94 -35.93
CA VAL A 73 -6.80 11.83 -35.43
C VAL A 73 -6.61 10.50 -34.71
N GLU A 74 -5.51 9.83 -35.00
CA GLU A 74 -5.08 8.67 -34.23
C GLU A 74 -4.43 9.14 -32.93
N VAL A 75 -4.85 8.59 -31.79
CA VAL A 75 -4.32 8.97 -30.47
C VAL A 75 -3.61 7.77 -29.86
N ILE A 76 -2.29 7.89 -29.68
CA ILE A 76 -1.46 6.87 -29.06
C ILE A 76 -1.04 7.34 -27.67
N ILE A 77 -1.56 6.69 -26.63
CA ILE A 77 -1.25 7.04 -25.25
C ILE A 77 -0.42 5.92 -24.65
N ASN A 78 0.85 6.24 -24.35
CA ASN A 78 1.67 5.42 -23.48
C ASN A 78 1.32 5.75 -22.02
N VAL A 79 1.03 4.77 -21.19
CA VAL A 79 0.66 5.03 -19.79
C VAL A 79 1.75 4.49 -18.88
N THR A 80 2.37 5.38 -18.13
CA THR A 80 3.39 5.09 -17.13
C THR A 80 2.91 5.54 -15.77
N SER A 81 3.69 5.25 -14.72
CA SER A 81 3.41 5.74 -13.39
C SER A 81 4.69 6.16 -12.69
N ARG A 82 4.61 7.26 -11.94
CA ARG A 82 5.63 7.72 -11.01
C ARG A 82 5.01 7.87 -9.64
N VAL A 83 5.35 6.95 -8.75
CA VAL A 83 4.92 7.03 -7.34
C VAL A 83 5.43 8.33 -6.73
N THR A 84 4.51 9.10 -6.15
CA THR A 84 4.79 10.38 -5.48
C THR A 84 5.48 10.14 -4.14
N GLN A 85 6.19 11.16 -3.64
CA GLN A 85 6.88 11.11 -2.36
C GLN A 85 6.53 12.35 -1.53
N PRO A 86 6.54 12.28 -0.19
CA PRO A 86 6.41 13.44 0.68
C PRO A 86 7.50 14.49 0.41
N THR A 87 7.18 15.78 0.53
CA THR A 87 8.09 16.89 0.20
C THR A 87 9.25 17.11 1.19
N ASN A 88 9.26 16.42 2.34
CA ASN A 88 10.21 16.66 3.45
C ASN A 88 10.71 15.37 4.14
N SER A 89 11.11 14.33 3.39
CA SER A 89 11.80 13.17 3.97
C SER A 89 13.31 13.35 3.86
N SER A 90 14.01 13.57 4.98
CA SER A 90 15.49 13.59 5.07
C SER A 90 16.07 12.28 5.62
N SER A 91 15.21 11.27 5.82
CA SER A 91 15.53 9.96 6.38
C SER A 91 14.93 8.93 5.45
N LEU A 92 15.76 8.01 4.93
CA LEU A 92 15.39 6.97 3.95
C LEU A 92 14.90 7.53 2.61
N ASP A 93 15.61 8.48 2.01
CA ASP A 93 15.28 9.13 0.73
C ASP A 93 15.04 8.13 -0.43
N ASN A 94 15.58 6.92 -0.32
CA ASN A 94 15.38 5.82 -1.26
C ASN A 94 14.00 5.13 -1.12
N ILE A 95 13.21 5.45 -0.11
CA ILE A 95 11.89 4.87 0.16
C ILE A 95 10.85 5.98 0.07
N LYS A 96 10.04 5.96 -1.00
CA LYS A 96 9.08 7.06 -1.24
C LYS A 96 7.94 7.11 -0.25
N ASN A 97 7.37 5.95 0.11
CA ASN A 97 6.23 5.90 1.02
C ASN A 97 6.34 4.77 2.03
N ILE A 98 6.18 5.09 3.31
CA ILE A 98 6.13 4.10 4.40
C ILE A 98 4.68 3.97 4.87
N ILE A 99 4.12 2.76 4.75
CA ILE A 99 2.74 2.44 5.10
C ILE A 99 2.74 1.54 6.33
N LEU A 100 2.12 2.01 7.41
CA LEU A 100 1.93 1.21 8.61
C LEU A 100 0.66 0.36 8.49
N VAL A 101 0.74 -0.93 8.76
CA VAL A 101 -0.44 -1.79 8.91
C VAL A 101 -0.59 -2.12 10.39
N SER A 102 -1.62 -1.54 11.03
CA SER A 102 -1.88 -1.67 12.47
C SER A 102 -3.17 -2.43 12.73
N SER A 103 -3.31 -2.96 13.95
CA SER A 103 -4.53 -3.59 14.44
C SER A 103 -4.68 -3.35 15.94
N GLY A 104 -5.93 -3.24 16.42
CA GLY A 104 -6.19 -3.11 17.86
C GLY A 104 -5.87 -4.37 18.65
N LYS A 105 -5.97 -5.55 18.02
CA LYS A 105 -5.87 -6.85 18.67
C LYS A 105 -5.15 -7.87 17.79
N GLY A 106 -4.46 -8.81 18.41
CA GLY A 106 -3.90 -9.99 17.74
C GLY A 106 -4.99 -10.90 17.15
N GLY A 107 -4.67 -11.58 16.06
CA GLY A 107 -5.56 -12.57 15.42
C GLY A 107 -6.59 -11.99 14.45
N VAL A 108 -6.60 -10.68 14.18
CA VAL A 108 -7.51 -10.08 13.18
C VAL A 108 -7.04 -10.28 11.72
N GLY A 109 -5.92 -10.98 11.50
CA GLY A 109 -5.35 -11.22 10.17
C GLY A 109 -4.56 -10.04 9.58
N LYS A 110 -4.04 -9.15 10.43
CA LYS A 110 -3.16 -8.02 10.04
C LYS A 110 -2.02 -8.45 9.12
N SER A 111 -1.22 -9.45 9.52
CA SER A 111 -0.08 -9.95 8.72
C SER A 111 -0.50 -10.55 7.38
N THR A 112 -1.67 -11.19 7.34
CA THR A 112 -2.27 -11.68 6.09
C THR A 112 -2.58 -10.51 5.16
N VAL A 113 -3.19 -9.44 5.68
CA VAL A 113 -3.46 -8.23 4.89
C VAL A 113 -2.16 -7.58 4.42
N SER A 114 -1.17 -7.40 5.30
CA SER A 114 0.15 -6.83 4.97
C SER A 114 0.85 -7.60 3.85
N SER A 115 0.86 -8.93 3.94
CA SER A 115 1.52 -9.81 2.97
C SER A 115 0.85 -9.77 1.60
N ASN A 116 -0.48 -9.81 1.55
CA ASN A 116 -1.22 -9.77 0.29
C ASN A 116 -1.19 -8.39 -0.34
N LEU A 117 -1.25 -7.32 0.46
CA LEU A 117 -1.08 -5.94 -0.02
C LEU A 117 0.30 -5.75 -0.69
N ALA A 118 1.36 -6.28 -0.07
CA ALA A 118 2.71 -6.24 -0.65
C ALA A 118 2.77 -6.93 -2.02
N VAL A 119 2.16 -8.12 -2.12
CA VAL A 119 2.11 -8.92 -3.36
C VAL A 119 1.33 -8.21 -4.45
N VAL A 120 0.17 -7.63 -4.14
CA VAL A 120 -0.63 -6.90 -5.14
C VAL A 120 0.12 -5.68 -5.65
N LEU A 121 0.67 -4.84 -4.77
CA LEU A 121 1.42 -3.65 -5.20
C LEU A 121 2.64 -4.02 -6.05
N ALA A 122 3.34 -5.12 -5.72
CA ALA A 122 4.46 -5.62 -6.52
C ALA A 122 3.99 -6.18 -7.88
N LYS A 123 2.87 -6.90 -7.92
CA LYS A 123 2.25 -7.38 -9.18
C LYS A 123 1.84 -6.24 -10.10
N ASP A 124 1.39 -5.12 -9.53
CA ASP A 124 1.06 -3.90 -10.29
C ASP A 124 2.31 -3.17 -10.80
N GLY A 125 3.51 -3.59 -10.38
CA GLY A 125 4.80 -3.07 -10.87
C GLY A 125 5.46 -2.06 -9.94
N ALA A 126 4.98 -1.87 -8.72
CA ALA A 126 5.66 -1.04 -7.73
C ALA A 126 6.88 -1.75 -7.14
N LYS A 127 7.92 -1.00 -6.77
CA LYS A 127 9.04 -1.53 -5.97
C LYS A 127 8.61 -1.61 -4.51
N VAL A 128 8.44 -2.82 -3.97
CA VAL A 128 7.84 -3.03 -2.64
C VAL A 128 8.81 -3.68 -1.65
N GLY A 129 8.86 -3.13 -0.44
CA GLY A 129 9.43 -3.77 0.74
C GLY A 129 8.35 -4.13 1.76
N LEU A 130 8.57 -5.18 2.54
CA LEU A 130 7.73 -5.59 3.66
C LEU A 130 8.60 -5.85 4.89
N ILE A 131 8.33 -5.10 5.96
CA ILE A 131 8.90 -5.29 7.29
C ILE A 131 7.87 -5.99 8.17
N ASP A 132 8.28 -7.06 8.83
CA ASP A 132 7.56 -7.65 9.95
C ASP A 132 8.14 -7.13 11.27
N ALA A 133 7.42 -6.21 11.88
CA ALA A 133 7.75 -5.61 13.17
C ALA A 133 6.99 -6.29 14.33
N ASP A 134 6.23 -7.36 14.08
CA ASP A 134 5.55 -8.12 15.13
C ASP A 134 6.52 -9.09 15.81
N ILE A 135 7.24 -8.55 16.78
CA ILE A 135 8.30 -9.27 17.49
C ILE A 135 7.74 -10.43 18.34
N TYR A 136 6.48 -10.33 18.76
CA TYR A 136 5.87 -11.29 19.67
C TYR A 136 5.27 -12.50 18.94
N GLY A 137 5.01 -12.36 17.64
CA GLY A 137 4.43 -13.41 16.81
C GLY A 137 4.73 -13.16 15.33
N PRO A 138 6.01 -13.19 14.92
CA PRO A 138 6.39 -12.92 13.53
C PRO A 138 5.74 -13.96 12.63
N SER A 139 4.96 -13.47 11.66
CA SER A 139 4.15 -14.32 10.78
C SER A 139 4.66 -14.31 9.35
N VAL A 140 5.40 -13.28 8.94
CA VAL A 140 5.89 -13.12 7.57
C VAL A 140 6.85 -14.24 7.15
N PRO A 141 7.79 -14.73 7.97
CA PRO A 141 8.63 -15.88 7.59
C PRO A 141 7.81 -17.11 7.19
N THR A 142 6.74 -17.42 7.94
CA THR A 142 5.85 -18.54 7.62
C THR A 142 5.00 -18.24 6.38
N MET A 143 4.38 -17.06 6.31
CA MET A 143 3.48 -16.67 5.21
C MET A 143 4.17 -16.55 3.85
N PHE A 144 5.50 -16.48 3.84
CA PHE A 144 6.30 -16.48 2.62
C PHE A 144 7.15 -17.75 2.47
N ASP A 145 7.00 -18.80 3.28
CA ASP A 145 7.82 -20.02 3.21
C ASP A 145 9.34 -19.70 3.27
N LEU A 146 9.71 -19.03 4.36
CA LEU A 146 11.05 -18.48 4.65
C LEU A 146 11.47 -18.72 6.12
N VAL A 147 10.86 -19.69 6.81
CA VAL A 147 11.13 -19.95 8.24
C VAL A 147 12.59 -20.27 8.56
N ASP A 148 13.30 -20.92 7.63
CA ASP A 148 14.72 -21.27 7.77
C ASP A 148 15.66 -20.26 7.08
N ALA A 149 15.08 -19.22 6.47
CA ALA A 149 15.85 -18.28 5.68
C ALA A 149 16.57 -17.27 6.58
N LYS A 150 17.80 -16.93 6.20
CA LYS A 150 18.64 -15.96 6.92
C LYS A 150 19.05 -14.82 5.98
N PRO A 151 18.75 -13.56 6.34
CA PRO A 151 19.22 -12.40 5.61
C PRO A 151 20.74 -12.43 5.45
N GLY A 152 21.21 -12.06 4.26
CA GLY A 152 22.63 -11.84 4.05
C GLY A 152 23.09 -10.55 4.70
N ALA A 153 24.40 -10.29 4.62
CA ALA A 153 24.99 -9.00 4.94
C ALA A 153 25.92 -8.58 3.82
N GLU A 154 26.00 -7.28 3.57
CA GLU A 154 26.94 -6.68 2.63
C GLU A 154 27.71 -5.54 3.31
N GLU A 155 28.96 -5.36 2.92
CA GLU A 155 29.73 -4.17 3.31
C GLU A 155 29.52 -3.09 2.25
N THR A 156 29.04 -1.93 2.68
CA THR A 156 28.90 -0.75 1.83
C THR A 156 30.26 -0.10 1.58
N ALA A 157 30.34 0.74 0.55
CA ALA A 157 31.58 1.44 0.19
C ALA A 157 32.16 2.33 1.31
N ASP A 158 31.33 2.76 2.28
CA ASP A 158 31.74 3.48 3.49
C ASP A 158 32.12 2.56 4.67
N GLY A 159 32.26 1.24 4.44
CA GLY A 159 32.72 0.25 5.42
C GLY A 159 31.67 -0.15 6.47
N LYS A 160 30.39 0.16 6.25
CA LYS A 160 29.30 -0.25 7.14
C LYS A 160 28.71 -1.57 6.67
N THR A 161 28.41 -2.45 7.61
CA THR A 161 27.67 -3.68 7.30
C THR A 161 26.18 -3.37 7.24
N LYS A 162 25.54 -3.64 6.09
CA LYS A 162 24.09 -3.58 5.93
C LYS A 162 23.50 -4.97 5.76
N ILE A 163 22.29 -5.14 6.26
CA ILE A 163 21.47 -6.33 6.08
C ILE A 163 20.95 -6.35 4.64
N LEU A 164 21.12 -7.48 3.96
CA LEU A 164 20.50 -7.75 2.68
C LEU A 164 19.12 -8.38 2.90
N PRO A 165 18.02 -7.69 2.57
CA PRO A 165 16.68 -8.23 2.73
C PRO A 165 16.48 -9.44 1.79
N ILE A 166 15.62 -10.36 2.19
CA ILE A 166 15.31 -11.54 1.38
C ILE A 166 14.34 -11.14 0.28
N GLU A 167 14.63 -11.50 -0.97
CA GLU A 167 13.73 -11.22 -2.09
C GLU A 167 12.85 -12.43 -2.41
N LYS A 168 11.53 -12.25 -2.42
CA LYS A 168 10.56 -13.27 -2.87
C LYS A 168 9.35 -12.60 -3.50
N TYR A 169 8.88 -13.15 -4.62
CA TYR A 169 7.71 -12.64 -5.37
C TYR A 169 7.81 -11.14 -5.76
N GLY A 170 9.03 -10.64 -6.02
CA GLY A 170 9.25 -9.23 -6.35
C GLY A 170 9.22 -8.28 -5.15
N ILE A 171 9.17 -8.81 -3.92
CA ILE A 171 9.15 -8.05 -2.67
C ILE A 171 10.46 -8.26 -1.92
N LYS A 172 11.00 -7.19 -1.36
CA LYS A 172 12.08 -7.25 -0.36
C LYS A 172 11.50 -7.46 1.03
N LEU A 173 11.93 -8.49 1.73
CA LEU A 173 11.35 -8.96 3.00
C LEU A 173 12.38 -8.87 4.11
N LEU A 174 11.95 -8.33 5.25
CA LEU A 174 12.73 -8.42 6.48
C LEU A 174 11.82 -8.62 7.69
N SER A 175 12.18 -9.58 8.54
CA SER A 175 11.44 -9.89 9.77
C SER A 175 12.43 -10.08 10.91
N LEU A 176 12.04 -9.67 12.11
CA LEU A 176 12.78 -10.05 13.33
C LEU A 176 12.75 -11.56 13.56
N GLY A 177 11.74 -12.25 13.02
CA GLY A 177 11.67 -13.71 13.03
C GLY A 177 12.82 -14.40 12.28
N PHE A 178 13.53 -13.71 11.39
CA PHE A 178 14.71 -14.28 10.72
C PHE A 178 15.96 -14.33 11.62
N PHE A 179 15.98 -13.55 12.70
CA PHE A 179 17.12 -13.44 13.62
C PHE A 179 16.89 -14.17 14.94
N ALA A 180 15.66 -14.61 15.20
CA ALA A 180 15.32 -15.39 16.38
C ALA A 180 15.33 -16.89 16.03
N ASP A 181 16.03 -17.69 16.84
CA ASP A 181 15.92 -19.14 16.72
C ASP A 181 14.51 -19.57 17.15
N PRO A 182 13.74 -20.32 16.31
CA PRO A 182 12.34 -20.66 16.59
C PRO A 182 12.11 -21.40 17.92
N GLY A 183 13.13 -22.08 18.45
CA GLY A 183 13.09 -22.81 19.70
C GLY A 183 13.53 -22.02 20.93
N GLN A 184 14.01 -20.78 20.79
CA GLN A 184 14.52 -19.98 21.91
C GLN A 184 13.65 -18.76 22.20
N PRO A 185 12.97 -18.70 23.36
CA PRO A 185 12.22 -17.50 23.74
C PRO A 185 13.20 -16.36 24.05
N VAL A 186 13.18 -15.31 23.23
CA VAL A 186 13.92 -14.07 23.50
C VAL A 186 13.04 -13.15 24.36
N PRO A 187 13.46 -12.75 25.57
CA PRO A 187 12.70 -11.85 26.41
C PRO A 187 12.79 -10.41 25.89
N TRP A 188 11.91 -10.05 24.97
CA TRP A 188 11.85 -8.72 24.37
C TRP A 188 11.41 -7.67 25.41
N ARG A 189 12.35 -6.79 25.80
CA ARG A 189 12.05 -5.59 26.58
C ARG A 189 11.72 -4.44 25.64
N GLY A 190 10.81 -3.55 26.05
CA GLY A 190 10.32 -2.42 25.22
C GLY A 190 11.43 -1.65 24.47
N PRO A 191 12.47 -1.12 25.15
CA PRO A 191 13.56 -0.41 24.47
C PRO A 191 14.36 -1.28 23.48
N MET A 192 14.57 -2.56 23.80
CA MET A 192 15.29 -3.50 22.92
C MET A 192 14.48 -3.80 21.66
N ALA A 193 13.19 -4.05 21.83
CA ALA A 193 12.22 -4.24 20.76
C ALA A 193 12.16 -3.02 19.82
N SER A 194 11.97 -1.83 20.37
CA SER A 194 11.95 -0.57 19.62
C SER A 194 13.26 -0.32 18.85
N ASN A 195 14.42 -0.62 19.45
CA ASN A 195 15.71 -0.48 18.78
C ASN A 195 15.88 -1.51 17.66
N ALA A 196 15.51 -2.77 17.89
CA ALA A 196 15.60 -3.81 16.87
C ALA A 196 14.76 -3.45 15.65
N VAL A 197 13.54 -2.93 15.85
CA VAL A 197 12.72 -2.44 14.74
C VAL A 197 13.38 -1.27 14.02
N LYS A 198 13.94 -0.29 14.73
CA LYS A 198 14.70 0.82 14.10
C LYS A 198 15.85 0.32 13.23
N GLN A 199 16.55 -0.75 13.63
CA GLN A 199 17.63 -1.34 12.83
C GLN A 199 17.10 -1.92 11.50
N LEU A 200 15.90 -2.51 11.47
CA LEU A 200 15.29 -3.00 10.22
C LEU A 200 15.15 -1.90 9.17
N PHE A 201 14.90 -0.66 9.60
CA PHE A 201 14.80 0.49 8.69
C PHE A 201 16.18 1.01 8.28
N ASN A 202 17.06 1.28 9.25
CA ASN A 202 18.32 2.00 9.01
C ASN A 202 19.43 1.12 8.45
N ASP A 203 19.54 -0.11 8.97
CA ASP A 203 20.69 -0.98 8.77
C ASP A 203 20.47 -1.95 7.61
N THR A 204 19.36 -1.83 6.89
CA THR A 204 19.02 -2.68 5.73
C THR A 204 19.28 -1.95 4.43
N ASN A 205 19.80 -2.67 3.43
CA ASN A 205 19.86 -2.16 2.07
C ASN A 205 18.55 -2.43 1.32
N TRP A 206 17.59 -1.52 1.50
CA TRP A 206 16.31 -1.56 0.81
C TRP A 206 16.43 -1.25 -0.69
N GLY A 207 17.51 -0.61 -1.15
CA GLY A 207 17.57 0.00 -2.48
C GLY A 207 16.42 1.00 -2.68
N GLU A 208 16.01 1.25 -3.92
CA GLU A 208 14.86 2.12 -4.20
C GLU A 208 13.53 1.38 -4.00
N LEU A 209 12.64 1.94 -3.20
CA LEU A 209 11.28 1.44 -2.98
C LEU A 209 10.25 2.54 -3.23
N ASP A 210 9.14 2.16 -3.87
CA ASP A 210 7.95 2.99 -3.98
C ASP A 210 7.10 2.90 -2.70
N TYR A 211 7.01 1.70 -2.13
CA TYR A 211 6.25 1.41 -0.90
C TYR A 211 7.05 0.50 0.04
N LEU A 212 7.15 0.89 1.30
CA LEU A 212 7.60 0.04 2.40
C LEU A 212 6.42 -0.21 3.33
N ILE A 213 5.92 -1.44 3.34
CA ILE A 213 4.83 -1.87 4.20
C ILE A 213 5.41 -2.36 5.53
N VAL A 214 4.82 -1.92 6.63
CA VAL A 214 5.28 -2.27 7.99
C VAL A 214 4.15 -2.98 8.72
N ASP A 215 4.30 -4.28 8.91
CA ASP A 215 3.38 -5.10 9.70
C ASP A 215 3.68 -4.89 11.19
N LEU A 216 2.91 -4.02 11.85
CA LEU A 216 3.15 -3.64 13.24
C LEU A 216 2.73 -4.74 14.22
N PRO A 217 3.23 -4.77 15.46
CA PRO A 217 2.63 -5.62 16.50
C PRO A 217 1.18 -5.16 16.80
N PRO A 218 0.32 -6.01 17.37
CA PRO A 218 -1.03 -5.60 17.77
C PRO A 218 -1.01 -4.58 18.91
N GLY A 219 -2.06 -3.74 18.98
CA GLY A 219 -2.28 -2.78 20.05
C GLY A 219 -1.70 -1.39 19.75
N THR A 220 -1.25 -0.69 20.79
CA THR A 220 -0.77 0.71 20.73
C THR A 220 0.48 0.91 21.59
N GLY A 221 1.41 -0.06 21.56
CA GLY A 221 2.62 -0.06 22.39
C GLY A 221 3.77 0.80 21.84
N ASP A 222 4.87 0.85 22.58
CA ASP A 222 6.04 1.73 22.33
C ASP A 222 6.63 1.62 20.92
N ILE A 223 6.55 0.44 20.28
CA ILE A 223 7.02 0.24 18.89
C ILE A 223 6.29 1.18 17.93
N HIS A 224 4.98 1.37 18.11
CA HIS A 224 4.19 2.26 17.26
C HIS A 224 4.70 3.70 17.36
N ILE A 225 4.79 4.20 18.59
CA ILE A 225 5.25 5.56 18.88
C ILE A 225 6.67 5.76 18.33
N THR A 226 7.56 4.80 18.62
CA THR A 226 8.95 4.82 18.16
C THR A 226 9.03 4.96 16.64
N ILE A 227 8.33 4.12 15.88
CA ILE A 227 8.35 4.16 14.41
C ILE A 227 7.81 5.49 13.91
N THR A 228 6.64 5.91 14.40
CA THR A 228 5.98 7.14 13.95
C THR A 228 6.78 8.41 14.24
N GLN A 229 7.60 8.41 15.29
CA GLN A 229 8.47 9.54 15.63
C GLN A 229 9.84 9.49 14.95
N SER A 230 10.26 8.31 14.48
CA SER A 230 11.62 8.13 13.93
C SER A 230 11.68 8.17 12.41
N PHE A 231 10.56 7.93 11.72
CA PHE A 231 10.51 7.76 10.28
C PHE A 231 9.40 8.61 9.64
N PRO A 232 9.58 9.06 8.38
CA PRO A 232 8.58 9.84 7.66
C PRO A 232 7.46 8.92 7.16
N ILE A 233 6.46 8.67 8.01
CA ILE A 233 5.35 7.78 7.70
C ILE A 233 4.34 8.48 6.77
N SER A 234 4.04 7.86 5.62
CA SER A 234 3.06 8.38 4.65
C SER A 234 1.62 8.17 5.10
N GLY A 235 1.38 7.10 5.87
CA GLY A 235 0.10 6.88 6.52
C GLY A 235 -0.06 5.50 7.14
N ALA A 236 -1.18 5.29 7.81
CA ALA A 236 -1.53 4.05 8.47
C ALA A 236 -2.84 3.46 7.92
N VAL A 237 -2.81 2.15 7.66
CA VAL A 237 -3.97 1.31 7.39
C VAL A 237 -4.30 0.53 8.65
N VAL A 238 -5.59 0.48 8.98
CA VAL A 238 -6.04 -0.14 10.21
C VAL A 238 -6.90 -1.35 9.90
N VAL A 239 -6.46 -2.53 10.33
CA VAL A 239 -7.15 -3.80 10.16
C VAL A 239 -7.98 -4.10 11.40
N THR A 240 -9.24 -4.47 11.19
CA THR A 240 -10.16 -4.88 12.26
C THR A 240 -11.05 -6.02 11.79
N THR A 241 -11.93 -6.49 12.67
CA THR A 241 -12.97 -7.47 12.37
C THR A 241 -14.32 -6.94 12.88
N PRO A 242 -15.47 -7.47 12.44
CA PRO A 242 -16.78 -6.89 12.77
C PRO A 242 -17.15 -6.92 14.26
N GLN A 243 -16.48 -7.74 15.09
CA GLN A 243 -16.80 -7.91 16.50
C GLN A 243 -16.49 -6.65 17.31
N GLN A 244 -17.41 -6.30 18.21
CA GLN A 244 -17.30 -5.10 19.07
C GLN A 244 -16.00 -5.04 19.89
N VAL A 245 -15.49 -6.18 20.34
CA VAL A 245 -14.24 -6.25 21.11
C VAL A 245 -13.04 -5.80 20.26
N ALA A 246 -12.96 -6.25 19.01
CA ALA A 246 -11.89 -5.83 18.09
C ALA A 246 -12.02 -4.34 17.77
N LEU A 247 -13.24 -3.85 17.52
CA LEU A 247 -13.49 -2.43 17.23
C LEU A 247 -13.08 -1.51 18.38
N ALA A 248 -13.32 -1.90 19.63
CA ALA A 248 -12.96 -1.10 20.80
C ALA A 248 -11.43 -0.90 20.92
N ASP A 249 -10.64 -1.92 20.60
CA ASP A 249 -9.18 -1.81 20.60
C ASP A 249 -8.68 -1.08 19.35
N THR A 250 -9.29 -1.32 18.18
CA THR A 250 -8.98 -0.61 16.95
C THR A 250 -9.23 0.90 17.08
N HIS A 251 -10.28 1.30 17.79
CA HIS A 251 -10.56 2.70 18.12
C HIS A 251 -9.38 3.38 18.84
N LYS A 252 -8.73 2.68 19.78
CA LYS A 252 -7.55 3.22 20.49
C LYS A 252 -6.38 3.42 19.54
N GLY A 253 -6.16 2.47 18.61
CA GLY A 253 -5.12 2.59 17.56
C GLY A 253 -5.34 3.78 16.64
N LEU A 254 -6.56 3.98 16.15
CA LEU A 254 -6.93 5.15 15.34
C LEU A 254 -6.73 6.46 16.11
N ALA A 255 -7.16 6.49 17.38
CA ALA A 255 -6.99 7.67 18.23
C ALA A 255 -5.51 8.00 18.48
N MET A 256 -4.65 6.99 18.65
CA MET A 256 -3.20 7.17 18.83
C MET A 256 -2.57 7.87 17.62
N PHE A 257 -2.89 7.46 16.38
CA PHE A 257 -2.34 8.12 15.19
C PHE A 257 -2.74 9.59 15.06
N ARG A 258 -3.87 10.00 15.66
CA ARG A 258 -4.32 11.40 15.72
C ARG A 258 -3.77 12.20 16.90
N MET A 259 -3.04 11.58 17.82
CA MET A 259 -2.52 12.29 18.98
C MET A 259 -1.59 13.44 18.57
N PRO A 260 -1.66 14.60 19.25
CA PRO A 260 -0.67 15.66 19.08
C PRO A 260 0.73 15.12 19.31
N GLY A 261 1.62 15.27 18.33
CA GLY A 261 2.99 14.74 18.36
C GLY A 261 3.20 13.40 17.64
N ILE A 262 2.12 12.74 17.17
CA ILE A 262 2.19 11.60 16.24
C ILE A 262 1.67 12.04 14.87
N ASN A 263 0.42 12.51 14.80
CA ASN A 263 -0.22 13.09 13.61
C ASN A 263 0.04 12.32 12.29
N ILE A 264 -0.19 10.99 12.31
CA ILE A 264 -0.04 10.16 11.12
C ILE A 264 -1.36 10.13 10.34
N PRO A 265 -1.35 10.38 9.01
CA PRO A 265 -2.52 10.24 8.17
C PRO A 265 -3.09 8.82 8.22
N ILE A 266 -4.39 8.68 8.46
CA ILE A 266 -5.07 7.38 8.41
C ILE A 266 -5.58 7.19 6.99
N LEU A 267 -4.97 6.25 6.25
CA LEU A 267 -5.34 5.94 4.87
C LEU A 267 -6.68 5.21 4.78
N GLY A 268 -7.05 4.49 5.84
CA GLY A 268 -8.40 3.94 5.98
C GLY A 268 -8.47 2.68 6.83
N VAL A 269 -9.67 2.12 6.90
CA VAL A 269 -10.00 0.91 7.66
C VAL A 269 -10.30 -0.24 6.71
N ILE A 270 -9.70 -1.40 6.99
CA ILE A 270 -10.03 -2.68 6.36
C ILE A 270 -10.76 -3.53 7.38
N GLU A 271 -11.94 -4.02 7.01
CA GLU A 271 -12.63 -5.04 7.81
C GLU A 271 -12.25 -6.42 7.25
N ASN A 272 -11.47 -7.17 8.01
CA ASN A 272 -11.13 -8.55 7.70
C ASN A 272 -12.14 -9.50 8.35
N MET A 273 -12.23 -10.72 7.82
CA MET A 273 -13.15 -11.75 8.29
C MET A 273 -14.62 -11.24 8.35
N SER A 274 -15.01 -10.39 7.40
CA SER A 274 -16.29 -9.67 7.42
C SER A 274 -17.50 -10.60 7.26
N TYR A 275 -17.37 -11.59 6.39
CA TYR A 275 -18.39 -12.58 6.12
C TYR A 275 -17.74 -13.85 5.58
N PHE A 276 -18.38 -14.99 5.78
CA PHE A 276 -18.04 -16.22 5.06
C PHE A 276 -18.80 -16.26 3.74
N THR A 277 -18.15 -16.72 2.67
CA THR A 277 -18.80 -17.04 1.39
C THR A 277 -18.20 -18.35 0.86
N PRO A 278 -19.02 -19.35 0.51
CA PRO A 278 -18.52 -20.59 -0.10
C PRO A 278 -18.12 -20.32 -1.55
N GLU A 279 -17.07 -21.01 -2.03
CA GLU A 279 -16.54 -20.78 -3.37
C GLU A 279 -17.56 -21.13 -4.47
N GLU A 280 -18.45 -22.08 -4.22
CA GLU A 280 -19.50 -22.47 -5.19
C GLU A 280 -20.66 -21.45 -5.26
N LEU A 281 -20.83 -20.58 -4.25
CA LEU A 281 -21.90 -19.58 -4.18
C LEU A 281 -21.36 -18.23 -3.69
N PRO A 282 -20.54 -17.52 -4.50
CA PRO A 282 -19.82 -16.32 -4.08
C PRO A 282 -20.73 -15.17 -3.63
N GLU A 283 -21.97 -15.13 -4.11
CA GLU A 283 -22.98 -14.13 -3.75
C GLU A 283 -23.59 -14.35 -2.35
N ASN A 284 -23.43 -15.54 -1.75
CA ASN A 284 -24.02 -15.86 -0.46
C ASN A 284 -23.09 -15.45 0.68
N LYS A 285 -23.44 -14.34 1.35
CA LYS A 285 -22.66 -13.79 2.48
C LYS A 285 -23.24 -14.16 3.84
N TYR A 286 -22.44 -14.85 4.65
CA TYR A 286 -22.80 -15.24 6.03
C TYR A 286 -21.98 -14.43 7.04
N TYR A 287 -22.62 -13.52 7.76
CA TYR A 287 -21.97 -12.60 8.72
C TYR A 287 -21.78 -13.25 10.09
N ILE A 288 -20.88 -14.23 10.18
CA ILE A 288 -20.70 -15.06 11.39
C ILE A 288 -20.13 -14.29 12.60
N PHE A 289 -19.53 -13.12 12.35
CA PHE A 289 -18.87 -12.29 13.38
C PHE A 289 -19.52 -10.92 13.56
N GLY A 290 -20.65 -10.67 12.91
CA GLY A 290 -21.29 -9.35 12.81
C GLY A 290 -21.07 -8.72 11.44
N LYS A 291 -21.60 -7.50 11.26
CA LYS A 291 -21.60 -6.80 9.97
C LYS A 291 -21.35 -5.30 10.14
N GLY A 292 -20.48 -4.75 9.29
CA GLY A 292 -20.27 -3.31 9.14
C GLY A 292 -19.67 -2.62 10.36
N GLY A 293 -18.87 -3.34 11.14
CA GLY A 293 -18.16 -2.77 12.28
C GLY A 293 -17.06 -1.80 11.85
N GLY A 294 -16.25 -2.21 10.86
CA GLY A 294 -15.20 -1.41 10.25
C GLY A 294 -15.74 -0.20 9.50
N THR A 295 -16.87 -0.33 8.80
CA THR A 295 -17.53 0.81 8.13
C THR A 295 -17.96 1.87 9.14
N LYS A 296 -18.66 1.48 10.20
CA LYS A 296 -19.07 2.41 11.28
C LYS A 296 -17.86 3.05 11.97
N LEU A 297 -16.77 2.30 12.12
CA LEU A 297 -15.53 2.82 12.69
C LEU A 297 -14.89 3.86 11.78
N ALA A 298 -14.82 3.59 10.47
CA ALA A 298 -14.34 4.53 9.47
C ALA A 298 -15.18 5.82 9.46
N GLU A 299 -16.51 5.71 9.44
CA GLU A 299 -17.43 6.86 9.54
C GLU A 299 -17.22 7.67 10.81
N ARG A 300 -17.11 7.01 11.96
CA ARG A 300 -16.91 7.68 13.25
C ARG A 300 -15.61 8.48 13.31
N PHE A 301 -14.57 7.99 12.65
CA PHE A 301 -13.30 8.70 12.58
C PHE A 301 -13.23 9.64 11.37
N ASP A 302 -14.20 9.68 10.46
CA ASP A 302 -14.10 10.44 9.22
C ASP A 302 -12.83 10.04 8.43
N VAL A 303 -12.69 8.73 8.18
CA VAL A 303 -11.59 8.15 7.39
C VAL A 303 -12.15 7.19 6.34
N PRO A 304 -11.42 6.91 5.24
CA PRO A 304 -11.91 6.01 4.21
C PRO A 304 -12.15 4.58 4.71
N PHE A 305 -13.21 3.95 4.21
CA PHE A 305 -13.40 2.50 4.32
C PHE A 305 -12.83 1.83 3.07
N LEU A 306 -11.80 1.01 3.24
CA LEU A 306 -11.02 0.46 2.12
C LEU A 306 -11.66 -0.80 1.54
N GLY A 307 -12.28 -1.64 2.38
CA GLY A 307 -13.01 -2.81 1.91
C GLY A 307 -13.28 -3.85 2.98
N GLU A 308 -14.02 -4.89 2.57
CA GLU A 308 -14.32 -6.09 3.34
C GLU A 308 -13.56 -7.29 2.75
N ILE A 309 -12.86 -8.05 3.59
CA ILE A 309 -12.20 -9.29 3.19
C ILE A 309 -13.00 -10.47 3.76
N PRO A 310 -13.45 -11.42 2.92
CA PRO A 310 -14.23 -12.56 3.37
C PRO A 310 -13.37 -13.59 4.09
N ILE A 311 -14.03 -14.46 4.83
CA ILE A 311 -13.48 -15.72 5.32
C ILE A 311 -13.69 -16.73 4.20
N VAL A 312 -12.59 -17.11 3.55
CA VAL A 312 -12.56 -18.21 2.60
C VAL A 312 -11.38 -19.11 2.91
N GLN A 313 -11.54 -20.41 2.72
CA GLN A 313 -10.53 -21.42 3.06
C GLN A 313 -9.19 -21.14 2.37
N SER A 314 -9.23 -20.70 1.12
CA SER A 314 -8.04 -20.39 0.32
C SER A 314 -7.13 -19.34 0.95
N ILE A 315 -7.65 -18.37 1.71
CA ILE A 315 -6.84 -17.39 2.45
C ILE A 315 -6.04 -18.07 3.57
N SER A 316 -6.69 -18.94 4.35
CA SER A 316 -6.04 -19.64 5.45
C SER A 316 -4.95 -20.58 4.93
N GLU A 317 -5.29 -21.42 3.95
CA GLU A 317 -4.35 -22.38 3.38
C GLU A 317 -3.17 -21.70 2.66
N ALA A 318 -3.39 -20.51 2.09
CA ALA A 318 -2.34 -19.72 1.47
C ALA A 318 -1.31 -19.24 2.50
N GLY A 319 -1.78 -18.77 3.66
CA GLY A 319 -0.92 -18.38 4.78
C GLY A 319 -0.08 -19.55 5.29
N ASP A 320 -0.70 -20.71 5.50
CA ASP A 320 -0.03 -21.90 6.06
C ASP A 320 0.94 -22.55 5.07
N ARG A 321 0.65 -22.48 3.76
CA ARG A 321 1.55 -22.99 2.70
C ARG A 321 2.65 -22.01 2.30
N GLY A 322 2.72 -20.84 2.95
CA GLY A 322 3.70 -19.81 2.67
C GLY A 322 3.64 -19.21 1.27
N LYS A 323 2.43 -19.16 0.69
CA LYS A 323 2.15 -18.58 -0.62
C LYS A 323 0.96 -17.64 -0.47
N PRO A 324 1.17 -16.32 -0.28
CA PRO A 324 0.08 -15.36 -0.09
C PRO A 324 -1.01 -15.51 -1.15
N VAL A 325 -2.27 -15.43 -0.74
CA VAL A 325 -3.41 -15.76 -1.61
C VAL A 325 -3.48 -14.88 -2.85
N ALA A 326 -3.01 -13.64 -2.75
CA ALA A 326 -2.90 -12.70 -3.84
C ALA A 326 -1.94 -13.15 -4.95
N LEU A 327 -1.17 -14.24 -4.77
CA LEU A 327 -0.42 -14.88 -5.85
C LEU A 327 -1.31 -15.74 -6.76
N ASN A 328 -2.36 -16.34 -6.19
CA ASN A 328 -3.29 -17.19 -6.92
C ASN A 328 -4.12 -16.34 -7.88
N GLN A 329 -4.72 -17.00 -8.89
CA GLN A 329 -5.66 -16.35 -9.81
C GLN A 329 -7.09 -16.62 -9.33
N ASN A 330 -7.46 -16.06 -8.18
CA ASN A 330 -8.84 -16.13 -7.70
C ASN A 330 -9.52 -14.78 -7.98
N PRO A 331 -10.45 -14.70 -8.95
CA PRO A 331 -11.01 -13.43 -9.38
C PRO A 331 -11.66 -12.60 -8.26
N LEU A 332 -12.28 -13.26 -7.27
CA LEU A 332 -12.89 -12.59 -6.13
C LEU A 332 -11.84 -11.92 -5.25
N LEU A 333 -10.80 -12.67 -4.87
CA LEU A 333 -9.77 -12.17 -3.96
C LEU A 333 -8.82 -11.20 -4.65
N ASP A 334 -8.50 -11.43 -5.93
CA ASP A 334 -7.71 -10.50 -6.74
C ASP A 334 -8.42 -9.15 -6.87
N GLY A 335 -9.73 -9.15 -7.11
CA GLY A 335 -10.55 -7.94 -7.10
C GLY A 335 -10.52 -7.23 -5.75
N ILE A 336 -10.73 -7.96 -4.65
CA ILE A 336 -10.77 -7.36 -3.30
C ILE A 336 -9.42 -6.75 -2.90
N PHE A 337 -8.32 -7.51 -3.02
CA PHE A 337 -7.01 -7.00 -2.64
C PHE A 337 -6.50 -5.94 -3.62
N GLY A 338 -6.83 -6.06 -4.92
CA GLY A 338 -6.61 -5.04 -5.94
C GLY A 338 -7.28 -3.72 -5.59
N ASP A 339 -8.58 -3.74 -5.30
CA ASP A 339 -9.35 -2.56 -4.91
C ASP A 339 -8.80 -1.90 -3.64
N ILE A 340 -8.41 -2.71 -2.63
CA ILE A 340 -7.82 -2.21 -1.39
C ILE A 340 -6.47 -1.53 -1.67
N ALA A 341 -5.58 -2.20 -2.41
CA ALA A 341 -4.25 -1.66 -2.75
C ALA A 341 -4.37 -0.35 -3.54
N SER A 342 -5.30 -0.33 -4.48
CA SER A 342 -5.61 0.82 -5.31
C SER A 342 -6.09 2.03 -4.50
N LYS A 343 -7.06 1.83 -3.60
CA LYS A 343 -7.55 2.89 -2.70
C LYS A 343 -6.45 3.39 -1.76
N ILE A 344 -5.59 2.51 -1.26
CA ILE A 344 -4.45 2.91 -0.42
C ILE A 344 -3.48 3.81 -1.20
N ALA A 345 -3.11 3.40 -2.42
CA ALA A 345 -2.21 4.16 -3.27
C ALA A 345 -2.81 5.52 -3.67
N GLN A 346 -4.11 5.57 -3.94
CA GLN A 346 -4.88 6.79 -4.16
C GLN A 346 -4.80 7.74 -2.96
N GLN A 347 -5.08 7.24 -1.74
CA GLN A 347 -5.01 8.07 -0.52
C GLN A 347 -3.61 8.63 -0.27
N ILE A 348 -2.56 7.84 -0.54
CA ILE A 348 -1.18 8.32 -0.46
C ILE A 348 -0.93 9.45 -1.47
N SER A 349 -1.39 9.29 -2.71
CA SER A 349 -1.27 10.33 -3.73
C SER A 349 -1.97 11.62 -3.33
N ILE A 350 -3.19 11.53 -2.79
CA ILE A 350 -3.95 12.68 -2.29
C ILE A 350 -3.20 13.38 -1.16
N ASN A 351 -2.71 12.61 -0.16
CA ASN A 351 -1.98 13.16 0.98
C ASN A 351 -0.69 13.86 0.55
N ASN A 352 0.09 13.23 -0.33
CA ASN A 352 1.31 13.81 -0.87
C ASN A 352 1.02 15.12 -1.62
N ALA A 353 -0.07 15.17 -2.40
CA ALA A 353 -0.47 16.39 -3.11
C ALA A 353 -0.92 17.51 -2.16
N GLN A 354 -1.59 17.19 -1.04
CA GLN A 354 -1.98 18.18 -0.04
C GLN A 354 -0.77 18.77 0.69
N MET A 355 0.22 17.94 1.03
CA MET A 355 1.46 18.40 1.70
C MET A 355 2.32 19.34 0.85
N VAL A 356 2.22 19.30 -0.48
CA VAL A 356 2.90 20.24 -1.38
C VAL A 356 2.29 21.64 -1.34
N ASN A 357 1.02 21.76 -0.95
CA ASN A 357 0.26 23.02 -0.99
C ASN A 357 0.14 23.74 0.38
N CYS A 358 0.80 23.23 1.43
CA CYS A 358 0.87 23.84 2.76
C CYS A 358 2.25 24.49 2.99
#